data_AF-A0A428H712-F1
#
_entry.id   AF-A0A428H712-F1
#
_cell.length_a   1.000
_cell.length_b   1.000
_cell.length_c   1.000
_cell.angle_alpha   90.00
_cell.angle_beta   90.00
_cell.angle_gamma   90.00
#
_symmetry.space_group_name_H-M   'P 1'
#
loop_
_entity.id
_entity.type
_entity.pdbx_description
1 polymer ?
#
loop_
_entity_poly.entity_id
_entity_poly.type
_entity_poly.pdbx_seq_one_letter_code
_entity_poly.pdbx_strand_id
1 'polypeptide(L)'
;MSIKVVYDKFSDVCEHYNLGKKLLDEPAKIIELLDEHFDGEEFGQFDGNNPDNVYVNSFTEVDTQEALIDFAGILDRGEYEQLVNEDRLADYVEEHEEEIASRLGDSYVFLGHEGNSWYFLQ
;
A
#
# COMPACT_ATOMS: atom_id res chain seq x y z
N MET A 1 -27.82 -18.83 15.44
CA MET A 1 -27.79 -17.35 15.46
C MET A 1 -26.39 -16.94 15.10
N SER A 2 -26.22 -16.10 14.09
CA SER A 2 -24.95 -15.42 13.79
C SER A 2 -25.03 -14.01 14.38
N ILE A 3 -23.98 -13.58 15.08
CA ILE A 3 -23.83 -12.19 15.55
C ILE A 3 -22.96 -11.48 14.52
N LYS A 4 -23.38 -10.31 14.05
CA LYS A 4 -22.55 -9.41 13.24
C LYS A 4 -22.10 -8.24 14.13
N VAL A 5 -20.83 -7.90 14.03
CA VAL A 5 -20.25 -6.71 14.66
C VAL A 5 -19.91 -5.75 13.53
N VAL A 6 -20.22 -4.46 13.72
CA VAL A 6 -19.96 -3.40 12.74
C VAL A 6 -18.99 -2.42 13.37
N TYR A 7 -18.00 -2.00 12.59
CA TYR A 7 -16.98 -1.04 12.96
C TYR A 7 -17.10 0.19 12.07
N ASP A 8 -16.69 1.36 12.58
CA ASP A 8 -16.75 2.61 11.81
C ASP A 8 -15.62 2.68 10.78
N LYS A 9 -14.47 2.04 11.08
CA LYS A 9 -13.29 2.01 10.22
C LYS A 9 -12.63 0.63 10.23
N PHE A 10 -11.89 0.33 9.16
CA PHE A 10 -11.07 -0.88 9.10
C PHE A 10 -9.93 -0.84 10.13
N SER A 11 -9.33 0.33 10.33
CA SER A 11 -8.32 0.59 11.35
C SER A 11 -8.79 0.27 12.78
N ASP A 12 -10.06 0.54 13.12
CA ASP A 12 -10.64 0.15 14.42
C ASP A 12 -10.65 -1.38 14.61
N VAL A 13 -10.83 -2.12 13.51
CA VAL A 13 -10.78 -3.58 13.52
C VAL A 13 -9.35 -4.05 13.76
N CYS A 14 -8.37 -3.46 13.09
CA CYS A 14 -6.96 -3.85 13.15
C CYS A 14 -6.41 -3.93 14.58
N GLU A 15 -6.87 -3.07 15.50
CA GLU A 15 -6.47 -3.08 16.92
C GLU A 15 -6.71 -4.42 17.62
N HIS A 16 -7.67 -5.21 17.13
CA HIS A 16 -8.08 -6.49 17.71
C HIS A 16 -7.34 -7.70 17.13
N TYR A 17 -6.45 -7.49 16.16
CA TYR A 17 -5.72 -8.53 15.44
C TYR A 17 -4.22 -8.49 15.74
N ASN A 18 -3.58 -9.66 15.80
CA ASN A 18 -2.22 -9.78 16.32
C ASN A 18 -1.17 -9.14 15.40
N LEU A 19 -1.33 -9.39 14.10
CA LEU A 19 -0.52 -8.87 13.01
C LEU A 19 -1.20 -7.66 12.37
N GLY A 20 -2.54 -7.68 12.24
CA GLY A 20 -3.32 -6.58 11.67
C GLY A 20 -3.08 -5.24 12.35
N LYS A 21 -2.86 -5.22 13.67
CA LYS A 21 -2.52 -3.98 14.39
C LYS A 21 -1.25 -3.28 13.90
N LYS A 22 -0.35 -3.98 13.19
CA LYS A 22 0.85 -3.38 12.62
C LYS A 22 0.55 -2.45 11.45
N LEU A 23 -0.61 -2.62 10.78
CA LEU A 23 -1.10 -1.66 9.80
C LEU A 23 -1.35 -0.27 10.40
N LEU A 24 -1.47 -0.17 11.74
CA LEU A 24 -1.66 1.09 12.45
C LEU A 24 -0.34 1.84 12.71
N ASP A 25 0.81 1.19 12.47
CA ASP A 25 2.13 1.83 12.53
C ASP A 25 2.46 2.56 11.21
N GLU A 26 1.66 2.34 10.17
CA GLU A 26 1.79 2.96 8.84
C GLU A 26 1.43 4.46 8.86
N PRO A 27 1.83 5.23 7.84
CA PRO A 27 1.50 6.65 7.78
C PRO A 27 -0.01 6.89 7.76
N ALA A 28 -0.46 7.97 8.41
CA ALA A 28 -1.90 8.26 8.57
C ALA A 28 -2.65 8.32 7.23
N LYS A 29 -2.02 8.85 6.17
CA LYS A 29 -2.60 8.88 4.82
C LYS A 29 -2.84 7.47 4.25
N ILE A 30 -1.95 6.53 4.53
CA ILE A 30 -2.06 5.13 4.08
C ILE A 30 -3.17 4.42 4.85
N ILE A 31 -3.27 4.67 6.17
CA ILE A 31 -4.35 4.14 7.01
C ILE A 31 -5.72 4.65 6.52
N GLU A 32 -5.84 5.94 6.17
CA GLU A 32 -7.08 6.50 5.61
C GLU A 32 -7.49 5.84 4.30
N LEU A 33 -6.53 5.53 3.41
CA LEU A 33 -6.80 4.84 2.14
C LEU A 33 -7.14 3.36 2.34
N LEU A 34 -6.58 2.70 3.38
CA LEU A 34 -7.02 1.37 3.80
C LEU A 34 -8.46 1.41 4.32
N ASP A 35 -8.80 2.40 5.14
CA ASP A 35 -10.17 2.59 5.64
C ASP A 35 -11.17 2.80 4.49
N GLU A 36 -10.80 3.59 3.49
CA GLU A 36 -11.63 3.81 2.29
C GLU A 36 -11.75 2.53 1.44
N HIS A 37 -10.65 1.79 1.24
CA HIS A 37 -10.67 0.57 0.44
C HIS A 37 -11.60 -0.51 1.00
N PHE A 38 -11.59 -0.68 2.33
CA PHE A 38 -12.40 -1.68 3.02
C PHE A 38 -13.77 -1.15 3.49
N ASP A 39 -14.16 0.09 3.13
CA ASP A 39 -15.45 0.66 3.54
C ASP A 39 -16.62 -0.16 2.98
N GLY A 40 -17.54 -0.54 3.88
CA GLY A 40 -18.69 -1.37 3.56
C GLY A 40 -18.38 -2.85 3.29
N GLU A 41 -17.13 -3.30 3.41
CA GLU A 41 -16.80 -4.71 3.25
C GLU A 41 -17.17 -5.54 4.49
N GLU A 42 -17.70 -6.75 4.25
CA GLU A 42 -17.94 -7.75 5.30
C GLU A 42 -16.86 -8.84 5.21
N PHE A 43 -16.26 -9.22 6.34
CA PHE A 43 -15.30 -10.32 6.40
C PHE A 43 -15.55 -11.25 7.58
N GLY A 44 -15.34 -12.54 7.34
CA GLY A 44 -15.28 -13.57 8.37
C GLY A 44 -13.90 -13.66 9.04
N GLN A 45 -13.84 -14.40 10.14
CA GLN A 45 -12.62 -14.56 10.94
C GLN A 45 -11.44 -15.16 10.15
N PHE A 46 -11.70 -15.92 9.08
CA PHE A 46 -10.68 -16.57 8.26
C PHE A 46 -10.73 -16.14 6.79
N ASP A 47 -11.44 -15.05 6.49
CA ASP A 47 -11.56 -14.56 5.12
C ASP A 47 -10.35 -13.71 4.74
N GLY A 48 -10.18 -13.48 3.44
CA GLY A 48 -9.03 -12.73 2.89
C GLY A 48 -8.88 -11.33 3.48
N ASN A 49 -10.00 -10.68 3.78
CA ASN A 49 -10.03 -9.28 4.24
C ASN A 49 -9.89 -9.20 5.77
N ASN A 50 -9.60 -10.32 6.44
CA ASN A 50 -9.17 -10.33 7.83
C ASN A 50 -7.88 -9.51 8.00
N PRO A 51 -7.76 -8.61 8.99
CA PRO A 51 -6.57 -7.76 9.15
C PRO A 51 -5.23 -8.51 9.28
N ASP A 52 -5.18 -9.67 9.94
CA ASP A 52 -3.97 -10.49 9.98
C ASP A 52 -3.62 -11.02 8.59
N ASN A 53 -4.62 -11.42 7.80
CA ASN A 53 -4.41 -11.89 6.45
C ASN A 53 -4.02 -10.76 5.50
N VAL A 54 -4.66 -9.59 5.60
CA VAL A 54 -4.33 -8.40 4.83
C VAL A 54 -2.87 -8.02 5.08
N TYR A 55 -2.46 -7.91 6.34
CA TYR A 55 -1.07 -7.56 6.67
C TYR A 55 -0.05 -8.57 6.13
N VAL A 56 -0.35 -9.87 6.17
CA VAL A 56 0.62 -10.91 5.78
C VAL A 56 0.66 -11.16 4.28
N ASN A 57 -0.49 -11.11 3.60
CA ASN A 57 -0.65 -11.63 2.25
C ASN A 57 -1.07 -10.57 1.23
N SER A 58 -1.58 -9.41 1.65
CA SER A 58 -2.11 -8.41 0.72
C SER A 58 -1.31 -7.10 0.76
N PHE A 59 -1.02 -6.59 1.95
CA PHE A 59 -0.32 -5.32 2.14
C PHE A 59 1.15 -5.43 1.76
N THR A 60 1.62 -4.49 0.96
CA THR A 60 3.00 -4.43 0.47
C THR A 60 3.52 -3.00 0.58
N GLU A 61 4.67 -2.85 1.24
CA GLU A 61 5.50 -1.65 1.26
C GLU A 61 6.81 -2.00 0.54
N VAL A 62 7.20 -1.17 -0.44
CA VAL A 62 8.48 -1.32 -1.16
C VAL A 62 9.16 0.03 -1.31
N ASP A 63 10.47 0.00 -1.54
CA ASP A 63 11.22 1.23 -1.78
C ASP A 63 11.00 1.79 -3.21
N THR A 64 11.43 3.03 -3.44
CA THR A 64 11.31 3.68 -4.77
C THR A 64 12.00 2.91 -5.89
N GLN A 65 13.09 2.20 -5.60
CA GLN A 65 13.78 1.42 -6.62
C GLN A 65 12.92 0.24 -7.07
N GLU A 66 12.43 -0.55 -6.11
CA GLU A 66 11.54 -1.68 -6.36
C GLU A 66 10.24 -1.20 -7.03
N ALA A 67 9.64 -0.11 -6.55
CA ALA A 67 8.44 0.48 -7.13
C ALA A 67 8.62 0.82 -8.61
N LEU A 68 9.71 1.51 -8.98
CA LEU A 68 9.94 1.98 -10.35
C LEU A 68 10.36 0.86 -11.31
N ILE A 69 11.17 -0.08 -10.83
CA ILE A 69 11.78 -1.13 -11.67
C ILE A 69 10.90 -2.39 -11.70
N ASP A 70 10.60 -2.96 -10.53
CA ASP A 70 10.04 -4.30 -10.43
C ASP A 70 8.50 -4.29 -10.52
N PHE A 71 7.86 -3.28 -9.93
CA PHE A 71 6.40 -3.20 -9.87
C PHE A 71 5.79 -2.38 -11.00
N ALA A 72 6.27 -1.15 -11.22
CA ALA A 72 5.77 -0.29 -12.30
C ALA A 72 6.41 -0.58 -13.66
N GLY A 73 7.64 -1.10 -13.67
CA GLY A 73 8.38 -1.40 -14.89
C GLY A 73 8.61 -0.16 -15.77
N ILE A 74 8.78 1.01 -15.15
CA ILE A 74 8.98 2.30 -15.83
C ILE A 74 10.46 2.52 -16.14
N LEU A 75 11.34 2.13 -15.23
CA LEU A 75 12.78 2.27 -15.36
C LEU A 75 13.47 0.90 -15.38
N ASP A 76 14.60 0.83 -16.06
CA ASP A 76 15.60 -0.19 -15.80
C ASP A 76 16.59 0.23 -14.69
N ARG A 77 17.43 -0.72 -14.26
CA ARG A 77 18.41 -0.48 -13.20
C ARG A 77 19.45 0.57 -13.56
N GLY A 78 19.86 0.65 -14.82
CA GLY A 78 20.83 1.64 -15.28
C GLY A 78 20.25 3.05 -15.28
N GLU A 79 19.00 3.21 -15.73
CA GLU A 79 18.27 4.47 -15.69
C GLU A 79 18.08 4.97 -14.25
N TYR A 80 17.69 4.07 -13.34
CA TYR A 80 17.57 4.39 -11.92
C TYR A 80 18.92 4.82 -11.32
N GLU A 81 19.98 4.04 -11.55
CA GLU A 81 21.32 4.38 -11.06
C GLU A 81 21.82 5.73 -11.61
N GLN A 82 21.48 6.07 -12.86
CA GLN A 82 21.80 7.38 -13.43
C GLN A 82 21.07 8.52 -12.70
N LEU A 83 19.77 8.39 -12.46
CA LEU A 83 18.98 9.40 -11.74
C LEU A 83 19.49 9.63 -10.31
N VAL A 84 19.87 8.56 -9.62
CA VAL A 84 20.47 8.65 -8.27
C VAL A 84 21.83 9.37 -8.32
N ASN A 85 22.71 9.00 -9.26
CA ASN A 85 24.03 9.61 -9.37
C ASN A 85 23.99 11.09 -9.78
N GLU A 86 22.96 11.49 -10.53
CA GLU A 86 22.73 12.87 -10.93
C GLU A 86 21.95 13.69 -9.89
N ASP A 87 21.55 13.09 -8.76
CA ASP A 87 20.70 13.72 -7.72
C ASP A 87 19.34 14.22 -8.27
N ARG A 88 18.77 13.46 -9.22
CA ARG A 88 17.54 13.80 -9.96
C ARG A 88 16.38 12.84 -9.69
N LEU A 89 16.58 11.82 -8.85
CA LEU A 89 15.54 10.82 -8.57
C LEU A 89 14.30 11.44 -7.92
N ALA A 90 14.48 12.35 -6.95
CA ALA A 90 13.37 12.99 -6.26
C ALA A 90 12.51 13.83 -7.23
N ASP A 91 13.16 14.67 -8.04
CA ASP A 91 12.48 15.47 -9.06
C ASP A 91 11.74 14.58 -10.07
N TYR A 92 12.36 13.47 -10.50
CA TYR A 92 11.73 12.52 -11.41
C TYR A 92 10.46 11.90 -10.79
N VAL A 93 10.53 11.46 -9.53
CA VAL A 93 9.37 10.89 -8.83
C VAL A 93 8.24 11.92 -8.69
N GLU A 94 8.56 13.17 -8.34
CA GLU A 94 7.57 14.25 -8.21
C GLU A 94 6.92 14.58 -9.57
N GLU A 95 7.70 14.67 -10.64
CA GLU A 95 7.21 14.96 -11.99
C GLU A 95 6.36 13.81 -12.58
N HIS A 96 6.61 12.57 -12.18
CA HIS A 96 5.99 11.37 -12.74
C HIS A 96 5.07 10.62 -11.77
N GLU A 97 4.71 11.20 -10.60
CA GLU A 97 3.95 10.50 -9.56
C GLU A 97 2.64 9.91 -10.09
N GLU A 98 1.89 10.65 -10.90
CA GLU A 98 0.62 10.18 -11.50
C GLU A 98 0.83 8.99 -12.45
N GLU A 99 1.91 8.99 -13.22
CA GLU A 99 2.24 7.88 -14.13
C GLU A 99 2.64 6.63 -13.33
N ILE A 100 3.46 6.80 -12.30
CA ILE A 100 3.89 5.71 -11.43
C ILE A 100 2.68 5.10 -10.72
N ALA A 101 1.84 5.94 -10.12
CA ALA A 101 0.60 5.51 -9.48
C ALA A 101 -0.32 4.77 -10.47
N SER A 102 -0.45 5.26 -11.70
CA SER A 102 -1.25 4.59 -12.73
C SER A 102 -0.70 3.22 -13.10
N ARG A 103 0.62 3.08 -13.27
CA ARG A 103 1.25 1.79 -13.61
C ARG A 103 1.14 0.77 -12.49
N LEU A 104 1.32 1.20 -11.23
CA LEU A 104 1.07 0.36 -10.07
C LEU A 104 -0.41 -0.05 -10.00
N GLY A 105 -1.30 0.91 -10.26
CA GLY A 105 -2.75 0.72 -10.31
C GLY A 105 -3.25 -0.29 -11.36
N ASP A 106 -2.48 -0.58 -12.40
CA ASP A 106 -2.85 -1.57 -13.42
C ASP A 106 -2.85 -3.01 -12.88
N SER A 107 -2.06 -3.29 -11.85
CA SER A 107 -1.89 -4.64 -11.26
C SER A 107 -2.23 -4.72 -9.78
N TYR A 108 -2.25 -3.59 -9.07
CA TYR A 108 -2.41 -3.51 -7.62
C TYR A 108 -3.37 -2.40 -7.22
N VAL A 109 -3.90 -2.44 -6.00
CA VAL A 109 -4.60 -1.29 -5.42
C VAL A 109 -3.56 -0.35 -4.82
N PHE A 110 -3.29 0.77 -5.48
CA PHE A 110 -2.33 1.75 -4.99
C PHE A 110 -2.87 2.51 -3.78
N LEU A 111 -2.14 2.46 -2.66
CA LEU A 111 -2.48 3.12 -1.40
C LEU A 111 -1.67 4.41 -1.16
N GLY A 112 -0.72 4.75 -2.03
CA GLY A 112 0.01 6.01 -1.97
C GLY A 112 1.52 5.85 -1.81
N HIS A 113 2.17 7.00 -1.77
CA HIS A 113 3.62 7.17 -1.67
C HIS A 113 3.94 8.14 -0.54
N GLU A 114 4.90 7.79 0.31
CA GLU A 114 5.44 8.68 1.34
C GLU A 114 6.96 8.51 1.48
N GLY A 115 7.70 9.58 1.21
CA GLY A 115 9.16 9.59 1.34
C GLY A 115 9.83 8.70 0.30
N ASN A 116 10.28 7.52 0.72
CA ASN A 116 10.88 6.51 -0.16
C ASN A 116 10.02 5.24 -0.25
N SER A 117 8.87 5.22 0.43
CA SER A 117 8.04 4.03 0.58
C SER A 117 6.78 4.15 -0.29
N TRP A 118 6.49 3.09 -1.02
CA TRP A 118 5.33 2.93 -1.89
C TRP A 118 4.45 1.80 -1.37
N TYR A 119 3.15 2.06 -1.23
CA TYR A 119 2.22 1.19 -0.54
C TYR A 119 1.11 0.72 -1.49
N PHE A 120 0.80 -0.57 -1.48
CA PHE A 120 -0.29 -1.14 -2.29
C PHE A 120 -0.83 -2.47 -1.74
N LEU A 121 -2.00 -2.89 -2.24
CA LEU A 121 -2.59 -4.21 -1.99
C LEU A 121 -2.53 -5.07 -3.26
N GLN A 122 -2.21 -6.36 -3.09
CA GLN A 122 -2.24 -7.41 -4.13
C GLN A 122 -3.50 -8.29 -4.07
#